data_AF-A0A0V0GUH0-F1
#
_entry.id   AF-A0A0V0GUH0-F1
#
_cell.length_a   1.000
_cell.length_b   1.000
_cell.length_c   1.000
_cell.angle_alpha   90.00
_cell.angle_beta   90.00
_cell.angle_gamma   90.00
#
_symmetry.space_group_name_H-M   'P 1'
#
loop_
_entity.id
_entity.type
_entity.pdbx_description
1 polymer ?
#
loop_
_entity_poly.entity_id
_entity_poly.type
_entity_poly.pdbx_seq_one_letter_code
_entity_poly.pdbx_strand_id
1 'polypeptide(L)'
;MESIGVLMTCPMSPYLEQELDKRFNFLRLWKFPEKQKSHFLKLHSDSIRGVVGNATIGANEELIGALPKLEIVSSYSVGLDKINLGLCKEKGIKVTYCPDLITDDAADTGIALILAVLRRLCRCDSYVKIGLWKKNG
;
A
#
# COMPACT_ATOMS: atom_id res chain seq x y z
N MET A 1 20.26 21.48 2.34
CA MET A 1 19.52 20.54 3.20
C MET A 1 19.72 19.15 2.61
N GLU A 2 20.18 18.18 3.39
CA GLU A 2 20.27 16.79 2.92
C GLU A 2 18.87 16.27 2.59
N SER A 3 18.68 15.76 1.37
CA SER A 3 17.39 15.23 0.94
C SER A 3 17.15 13.88 1.62
N ILE A 4 16.07 13.78 2.40
CA ILE A 4 15.69 12.56 3.12
C ILE A 4 15.29 11.48 2.11
N GLY A 5 15.89 10.28 2.23
CA GLY A 5 15.53 9.12 1.42
C GLY A 5 14.23 8.49 1.89
N VAL A 6 13.27 8.37 0.97
CA VAL A 6 11.98 7.70 1.22
C VAL A 6 11.81 6.55 0.23
N LEU A 7 11.60 5.34 0.75
CA LEU A 7 11.38 4.14 -0.04
C LEU A 7 9.90 3.78 -0.06
N MET A 8 9.30 3.60 -1.24
CA MET A 8 7.96 3.04 -1.37
C MET A 8 8.01 1.61 -1.90
N THR A 9 7.23 0.72 -1.28
CA THR A 9 7.33 -0.73 -1.48
C THR A 9 6.68 -1.23 -2.77
N CYS A 10 5.58 -0.62 -3.19
CA CYS A 10 4.84 -0.95 -4.41
C CYS A 10 4.13 0.31 -4.97
N PRO A 11 3.71 0.33 -6.24
CA PRO A 11 2.91 1.44 -6.76
C PRO A 11 1.53 1.40 -6.12
N MET A 12 1.09 2.52 -5.53
CA MET A 12 -0.19 2.61 -4.80
C MET A 12 -1.08 3.73 -5.33
N SER A 13 -0.53 4.94 -5.47
CA SER A 13 -1.27 6.13 -5.89
C SER A 13 -0.35 7.06 -6.69
N PRO A 14 -0.72 7.44 -7.93
CA PRO A 14 0.06 8.38 -8.73
C PRO A 14 0.24 9.75 -8.05
N TYR A 15 -0.80 10.20 -7.31
CA TYR A 15 -0.74 11.42 -6.53
C TYR A 15 0.31 11.32 -5.43
N LEU A 16 0.29 10.24 -4.64
CA LEU A 16 1.27 10.03 -3.58
C LEU A 16 2.69 9.96 -4.13
N GLU A 17 2.90 9.24 -5.24
CA GLU A 17 4.21 9.16 -5.89
C GLU A 17 4.71 10.54 -6.33
N GLN A 18 3.86 11.35 -6.97
CA GLN A 18 4.22 12.70 -7.40
C GLN A 18 4.58 13.60 -6.21
N GLU A 19 3.80 13.50 -5.13
CA GLU A 19 3.97 14.30 -3.92
C GLU A 19 5.20 13.89 -3.09
N LEU A 20 5.61 12.62 -3.16
CA LEU A 20 6.86 12.14 -2.58
C LEU A 20 8.07 12.57 -3.41
N ASP A 21 7.99 12.47 -4.74
CA ASP A 21 9.06 12.84 -5.68
C ASP A 21 9.43 14.34 -5.58
N LYS A 22 8.43 15.20 -5.29
CA LYS A 22 8.64 16.64 -5.08
C LYS A 22 9.32 16.99 -3.76
N ARG A 23 9.16 16.16 -2.71
CA ARG A 23 9.54 16.51 -1.32
C ARG A 23 10.75 15.74 -0.80
N PHE A 24 11.05 14.58 -1.37
CA PHE A 24 12.03 13.63 -0.84
C PHE A 24 12.93 13.07 -1.94
N ASN A 25 14.04 12.46 -1.55
CA ASN A 25 14.78 11.57 -2.43
C ASN A 25 14.00 10.25 -2.56
N PHE A 26 13.14 10.18 -3.57
CA PHE A 26 12.12 9.15 -3.68
C PHE A 26 12.60 7.89 -4.41
N LEU A 27 12.63 6.77 -3.68
CA LEU A 27 13.09 5.46 -4.14
C LEU A 27 11.90 4.50 -4.32
N ARG A 28 11.88 3.79 -5.45
CA ARG A 28 10.76 2.92 -5.86
C ARG A 28 11.21 1.47 -5.92
N LEU A 29 10.79 0.65 -4.98
CA LEU A 29 11.29 -0.73 -4.86
C LEU A 29 10.85 -1.62 -6.03
N TRP A 30 9.67 -1.38 -6.60
CA TRP A 30 9.11 -2.18 -7.69
C TRP A 30 9.80 -1.96 -9.05
N LYS A 31 10.63 -0.92 -9.20
CA LYS A 31 11.41 -0.72 -10.42
C LYS A 31 12.56 -1.73 -10.56
N PHE A 32 12.85 -2.49 -9.50
CA PHE A 32 13.92 -3.47 -9.46
C PHE A 32 13.36 -4.91 -9.44
N PRO A 33 13.87 -5.80 -10.29
CA PRO A 33 13.59 -7.23 -10.19
C PRO A 33 13.96 -7.79 -8.82
N GLU A 34 13.28 -8.84 -8.37
CA GLU A 34 13.45 -9.42 -7.03
C GLU A 34 14.92 -9.70 -6.67
N LYS A 35 15.66 -10.28 -7.61
CA LYS A 35 17.09 -10.63 -7.45
C LYS A 35 18.00 -9.41 -7.20
N GLN A 36 17.55 -8.21 -7.56
CA GLN A 36 18.31 -6.97 -7.45
C GLN A 36 17.87 -6.10 -6.28
N LYS A 37 16.70 -6.37 -5.67
CA LYS A 37 16.17 -5.57 -4.55
C LYS A 37 17.12 -5.55 -3.35
N SER A 38 17.68 -6.71 -2.97
CA SER A 38 18.61 -6.80 -1.85
C SER A 38 19.89 -5.99 -2.07
N HIS A 39 20.42 -5.98 -3.29
CA HIS A 39 21.57 -5.17 -3.67
C HIS A 39 21.24 -3.68 -3.64
N PHE A 40 20.08 -3.29 -4.19
CA PHE A 40 19.60 -1.92 -4.18
C PHE A 40 19.40 -1.39 -2.74
N LEU A 41 18.79 -2.18 -1.86
CA LEU A 41 18.62 -1.82 -0.45
C LEU A 41 19.98 -1.62 0.23
N LYS A 42 20.97 -2.47 -0.05
CA LYS A 42 22.33 -2.30 0.48
C LYS A 42 23.01 -1.03 -0.02
N LEU A 43 22.79 -0.64 -1.27
CA LEU A 43 23.38 0.58 -1.84
C LEU A 43 22.80 1.85 -1.19
N HIS A 44 21.53 1.82 -0.80
CA HIS A 44 20.80 2.98 -0.26
C HIS A 44 20.51 2.91 1.24
N SER A 45 21.00 1.88 1.94
CA SER A 45 20.70 1.57 3.34
C SER A 45 20.93 2.74 4.29
N ASP A 46 21.99 3.51 4.05
CA ASP A 46 22.40 4.66 4.87
C ASP A 46 21.67 5.97 4.51
N SER A 47 20.85 5.96 3.47
CA SER A 47 20.12 7.14 2.98
C SER A 47 18.61 7.08 3.26
N ILE A 48 18.06 5.88 3.37
CA ILE A 48 16.62 5.67 3.60
C ILE A 48 16.30 5.89 5.06
N ARG A 49 15.46 6.89 5.33
CA ARG A 49 14.96 7.22 6.68
C ARG A 49 13.45 7.02 6.82
N GLY A 50 12.74 6.94 5.70
CA GLY A 50 11.29 6.66 5.67
C GLY A 50 10.93 5.51 4.73
N VAL A 51 9.98 4.68 5.14
CA VAL A 51 9.36 3.66 4.29
C VAL A 51 7.86 3.94 4.17
N VAL A 52 7.34 3.84 2.94
CA VAL A 52 5.91 3.92 2.63
C VAL A 52 5.43 2.56 2.15
N GLY A 53 4.54 1.93 2.91
CA GLY A 53 3.98 0.61 2.64
C GLY A 53 2.46 0.64 2.47
N ASN A 54 1.84 -0.52 2.20
CA ASN A 54 0.38 -0.69 2.23
C ASN A 54 -0.02 -2.08 2.78
N ALA A 55 -1.31 -2.40 2.70
CA ALA A 55 -1.85 -3.69 3.15
C ALA A 55 -1.33 -4.92 2.39
N THR A 56 -0.68 -4.73 1.23
CA THR A 56 -0.08 -5.82 0.45
C THR A 56 1.40 -6.01 0.78
N ILE A 57 2.18 -4.92 0.75
CA ILE A 57 3.62 -4.91 1.02
C ILE A 57 3.94 -3.79 2.01
N GLY A 58 4.20 -4.17 3.26
CA GLY A 58 4.61 -3.29 4.34
C GLY A 58 6.11 -3.36 4.63
N ALA A 59 6.49 -3.26 5.90
CA ALA A 59 7.87 -3.36 6.37
C ALA A 59 8.06 -4.60 7.26
N ASN A 60 8.48 -5.70 6.64
CA ASN A 60 8.80 -6.94 7.35
C ASN A 60 10.19 -6.88 8.00
N GLU A 61 10.56 -7.94 8.72
CA GLU A 61 11.85 -8.03 9.43
C GLU A 61 13.06 -7.85 8.52
N GLU A 62 13.02 -8.46 7.33
CA GLU A 62 14.11 -8.37 6.36
C GLU A 62 14.31 -6.91 5.89
N LEU A 63 13.22 -6.21 5.53
CA LEU A 63 13.30 -4.83 5.08
C LEU A 63 13.77 -3.91 6.20
N ILE A 64 13.24 -4.06 7.42
CA ILE A 64 13.66 -3.25 8.57
C ILE A 64 15.13 -3.54 8.92
N GLY A 65 15.57 -4.80 8.83
CA GLY A 65 16.96 -5.20 9.06
C GLY A 65 17.94 -4.63 8.04
N ALA A 66 17.50 -4.46 6.78
CA ALA A 66 18.31 -3.89 5.72
C ALA A 66 18.50 -2.35 5.81
N LEU A 67 17.70 -1.66 6.63
CA LEU A 67 17.64 -0.20 6.69
C LEU A 67 18.03 0.31 8.09
N PRO A 68 19.33 0.41 8.40
CA PRO A 68 19.81 0.75 9.75
C PRO A 68 19.46 2.18 10.20
N LYS A 69 19.18 3.10 9.26
CA LYS A 69 18.80 4.49 9.55
C LYS A 69 17.29 4.76 9.40
N LEU A 70 16.48 3.70 9.36
CA LEU A 70 15.03 3.84 9.27
C LEU A 70 14.48 4.53 10.53
N GLU A 71 13.69 5.57 10.34
CA GLU A 71 13.10 6.37 11.44
C GLU A 71 11.58 6.23 11.48
N ILE A 72 10.94 6.01 10.33
CA ILE A 72 9.48 5.95 10.21
C ILE A 72 9.02 4.96 9.13
N VAL A 73 7.97 4.21 9.44
CA VAL A 73 7.16 3.46 8.48
C VAL A 73 5.76 4.07 8.44
N SER A 74 5.36 4.60 7.28
CA SER A 74 4.02 5.15 7.05
C SER A 74 3.22 4.22 6.15
N SER A 75 2.13 3.66 6.66
CA SER A 75 1.28 2.74 5.92
C SER A 75 0.12 3.46 5.23
N TYR A 76 0.01 3.25 3.92
CA TYR A 76 -1.16 3.62 3.10
C TYR A 76 -2.25 2.55 3.26
N SER A 77 -2.67 2.32 4.51
CA SER A 77 -3.71 1.37 4.90
C SER A 77 -4.17 1.62 6.33
N VAL A 78 -5.31 1.03 6.71
CA VAL A 78 -5.73 0.88 8.11
C VAL A 78 -5.02 -0.31 8.77
N GLY A 79 -5.00 -1.46 8.08
CA GLY A 79 -4.35 -2.67 8.57
C GLY A 79 -2.83 -2.54 8.63
N LEU A 80 -2.24 -3.11 9.69
CA LEU A 80 -0.80 -3.06 9.99
C LEU A 80 -0.13 -4.43 9.92
N ASP A 81 -0.83 -5.48 9.49
CA ASP A 81 -0.38 -6.87 9.50
C ASP A 81 0.89 -7.13 8.68
N LYS A 82 1.22 -6.22 7.76
CA LYS A 82 2.43 -6.29 6.91
C LYS A 82 3.63 -5.53 7.48
N ILE A 83 3.51 -4.96 8.67
CA ILE A 83 4.59 -4.24 9.35
C ILE A 83 4.94 -5.01 10.62
N ASN A 84 6.22 -5.34 10.82
CA ASN A 84 6.65 -5.91 12.10
C ASN A 84 6.71 -4.81 13.17
N LEU A 85 5.58 -4.60 13.85
CA LEU A 85 5.43 -3.58 14.89
C LEU A 85 6.36 -3.80 16.09
N GLY A 86 6.65 -5.07 16.42
CA GLY A 86 7.57 -5.42 17.52
C GLY A 86 8.98 -4.93 17.23
N LEU A 87 9.51 -5.28 16.05
CA LEU A 87 10.83 -4.84 15.61
C LEU A 87 10.90 -3.32 15.42
N CYS A 88 9.84 -2.69 14.92
CA CYS A 88 9.78 -1.22 14.85
C CYS A 88 9.91 -0.60 16.24
N LYS A 89 9.18 -1.12 17.24
CA LYS A 89 9.26 -0.65 18.62
C LYS A 89 10.64 -0.84 19.23
N GLU A 90 11.25 -2.02 19.04
CA GLU A 90 12.60 -2.32 19.53
C GLU A 90 13.67 -1.38 18.96
N LYS A 91 13.55 -1.03 17.68
CA LYS A 91 14.49 -0.12 16.99
C LYS A 91 14.13 1.36 17.12
N GLY A 92 13.06 1.72 17.83
CA GLY A 92 12.60 3.11 17.96
C GLY A 92 12.03 3.72 16.68
N ILE A 93 11.59 2.89 15.73
CA ILE A 93 11.00 3.29 14.46
C ILE A 93 9.54 3.67 14.68
N LYS A 94 9.16 4.88 14.27
CA LYS A 94 7.77 5.35 14.34
C LYS A 94 6.92 4.64 13.30
N VAL A 95 5.67 4.34 13.64
CA VAL A 95 4.69 3.79 12.69
C VAL A 95 3.48 4.70 12.62
N THR A 96 3.09 5.09 11.41
CA THR A 96 1.85 5.84 11.15
C THR A 96 0.99 5.09 10.15
N TYR A 97 -0.31 5.29 10.22
CA TYR A 97 -1.29 4.66 9.35
C TYR A 97 -2.48 5.59 9.16
N CYS A 98 -3.46 5.19 8.36
CA CYS A 98 -4.60 6.01 7.98
C CYS A 98 -5.89 5.51 8.66
N PRO A 99 -6.09 5.73 9.98
CA PRO A 99 -7.35 5.36 10.64
C PRO A 99 -8.51 6.21 10.10
N ASP A 100 -9.72 5.67 10.20
CA ASP A 100 -11.02 6.33 9.97
C ASP A 100 -11.30 6.87 8.56
N LEU A 101 -10.29 7.04 7.70
CA LEU A 101 -10.43 7.64 6.37
C LEU A 101 -11.22 6.80 5.36
N ILE A 102 -11.30 5.48 5.57
CA ILE A 102 -11.95 4.53 4.65
C ILE A 102 -13.12 3.79 5.28
N THR A 103 -13.55 4.20 6.48
CA THR A 103 -14.60 3.50 7.23
C THR A 103 -15.93 3.52 6.48
N ASP A 104 -16.33 4.69 5.99
CA ASP A 104 -17.60 4.87 5.29
C ASP A 104 -17.58 4.16 3.92
N ASP A 105 -16.51 4.32 3.12
CA ASP A 105 -16.36 3.63 1.84
C ASP A 105 -16.38 2.10 1.99
N ALA A 106 -15.76 1.58 3.05
CA ALA A 106 -15.78 0.15 3.36
C ALA A 106 -17.20 -0.32 3.74
N ALA A 107 -17.93 0.47 4.53
CA ALA A 107 -19.31 0.17 4.91
C ALA A 107 -20.25 0.19 3.69
N ASP A 108 -20.15 1.22 2.85
CA ASP A 108 -20.92 1.36 1.61
C ASP A 108 -20.66 0.18 0.67
N THR A 109 -19.40 -0.21 0.52
CA THR A 109 -19.03 -1.39 -0.28
C THR A 109 -19.62 -2.67 0.31
N GLY A 110 -19.65 -2.80 1.64
CA GLY A 110 -20.27 -3.94 2.33
C GLY A 110 -21.76 -4.07 2.01
N ILE A 111 -22.52 -2.98 2.11
CA ILE A 111 -23.94 -2.96 1.77
C ILE A 111 -24.16 -3.20 0.27
N ALA A 112 -23.33 -2.60 -0.58
CA ALA A 112 -23.39 -2.81 -2.03
C ALA A 112 -23.18 -4.29 -2.39
N LEU A 113 -22.23 -4.98 -1.75
CA LEU A 113 -22.00 -6.41 -1.94
C LEU A 113 -23.19 -7.26 -1.47
N ILE A 114 -23.80 -6.94 -0.31
CA ILE A 114 -25.01 -7.63 0.17
C ILE A 114 -26.13 -7.53 -0.87
N LEU A 115 -26.40 -6.33 -1.39
CA LEU A 115 -27.42 -6.10 -2.41
C LEU A 115 -27.06 -6.80 -3.73
N ALA A 116 -25.79 -6.72 -4.16
CA ALA A 116 -25.31 -7.35 -5.38
C ALA A 116 -25.52 -8.86 -5.38
N VAL A 117 -25.27 -9.52 -4.26
CA VAL A 117 -25.46 -10.96 -4.10
C VAL A 117 -26.95 -11.31 -3.98
N LEU A 118 -27.66 -10.74 -3.00
CA LEU A 118 -29.04 -11.13 -2.70
C LEU A 118 -30.01 -10.82 -3.84
N ARG A 119 -29.80 -9.70 -4.55
CA ARG A 119 -30.63 -9.29 -5.69
C ARG A 119 -30.04 -9.69 -7.04
N ARG A 120 -28.91 -10.41 -7.02
CA ARG A 120 -28.18 -10.88 -8.21
C ARG A 120 -27.86 -9.75 -9.19
N LEU A 121 -27.54 -8.55 -8.69
CA LEU A 121 -27.42 -7.34 -9.51
C LEU A 121 -26.43 -7.52 -10.67
N CYS A 122 -25.24 -8.07 -10.41
CA CYS A 122 -24.23 -8.28 -11.46
C CYS A 122 -24.71 -9.26 -12.55
N ARG A 123 -25.52 -10.26 -12.17
CA ARG A 123 -26.11 -11.22 -13.12
C ARG A 123 -27.22 -10.57 -13.94
N CYS A 124 -28.07 -9.76 -13.30
CA CYS A 124 -29.13 -9.01 -13.98
C CYS A 124 -28.53 -8.00 -14.97
N ASP A 125 -27.50 -7.25 -14.59
CA ASP A 125 -26.76 -6.34 -15.48
C ASP A 125 -26.20 -7.09 -16.70
N SER A 126 -25.52 -8.22 -16.46
CA SER A 126 -24.99 -9.07 -17.54
C SER A 126 -26.12 -9.56 -18.46
N TYR A 127 -27.24 -10.03 -17.90
CA TYR A 127 -28.38 -10.57 -18.63
C TYR A 127 -28.99 -9.56 -19.62
N VAL A 128 -29.07 -8.29 -19.21
CA VAL A 128 -29.53 -7.19 -20.08
C VAL A 128 -28.49 -6.89 -21.15
N LYS A 129 -27.20 -6.79 -20.81
CA LYS A 129 -26.12 -6.49 -21.75
C LYS A 129 -25.97 -7.52 -22.88
N ILE A 130 -26.23 -8.80 -22.59
CA ILE A 130 -26.21 -9.86 -23.61
C ILE A 130 -27.53 -10.01 -24.37
N GLY A 131 -28.49 -9.10 -24.16
CA GLY A 131 -29.74 -9.03 -24.92
C GLY A 131 -30.77 -10.10 -24.57
N LEU A 132 -30.55 -10.93 -23.54
CA LEU A 132 -31.51 -11.96 -23.14
C LEU A 132 -32.81 -11.38 -22.62
N TRP A 133 -32.78 -10.15 -22.08
CA TRP A 133 -34.00 -9.47 -21.65
C TRP A 133 -34.96 -9.20 -22.80
N LYS A 134 -34.47 -8.89 -24.01
CA LYS A 134 -35.33 -8.73 -25.19
C LYS A 134 -35.89 -10.05 -25.71
N LYS A 135 -35.18 -11.17 -25.47
CA LYS A 135 -35.54 -12.49 -26.01
C LYS A 135 -36.51 -13.25 -25.10
N ASN A 136 -36.33 -13.11 -23.79
CA ASN A 136 -36.96 -13.97 -22.77
C ASN A 136 -37.63 -13.16 -21.64
N GLY A 137 -37.70 -11.83 -21.77
CA GLY A 137 -38.23 -10.92 -20.76
C GLY A 137 -39.63 -10.42 -21.07
#